data_AF-A0A257L4J4-F1
#
_entry.id   AF-A0A257L4J4-F1
#
_cell.length_a   1.000
_cell.length_b   1.000
_cell.length_c   1.000
_cell.angle_alpha   90.00
_cell.angle_beta   90.00
_cell.angle_gamma   90.00
#
_symmetry.space_group_name_H-M   'P 1'
#
loop_
_entity.id
_entity.type
_entity.pdbx_description
1 polymer ?
#
loop_
_entity_poly.entity_id
_entity_poly.type
_entity_poly.pdbx_seq_one_letter_code
_entity_poly.pdbx_strand_id
1 'polypeptide(L)'
;MRFDKIYDLVIEKLKIEIPTSISYHNYQHTINVLEHTVYLAENEQIAKSSVELLKTAALFHDTGFIFEPKSEGHELRSRNFAQEILPEYGFSEADIEVIGELIMATKLPQNPQNKLQEIICDADLYYLGTDNYTKNSDKLVAEFRAEGRQVSEANWCEIQVDFLTKHQFFTDTAKKELEAKKRKNLKKIEQKMKNLKKQGETSKLQGYIQEYLMIAFGVLIAAIALKGFLVPNHFFDGGVTGLSLLIHELYHVNLALVIVLMNIPLIATGYFTVGKTFAIKTFVAVVLLGIVLQTLPVFDLTHDKLLISIFGGVFLGLGVGLNMRAGAALDGIEVLALYTLKRTSFTITEIILGINIIIFSIAAFKFGVETALYSCLTYFAASRTIDYVVEGLQAFTGVTIISSESELIKYELVNNLKRGITIYKGERGFLPETFEVSADCDIIFTVITRFELRKLKNLIYEVDPNAFVFANTIKEASGGIISRKQHH
;
A
#
# COMPACT_ATOMS: atom_id res chain seq x y z
N MET A 1 48.57 -14.31 -23.31
CA MET A 1 49.00 -15.38 -22.38
C MET A 1 48.82 -15.05 -20.90
N ARG A 2 49.09 -13.81 -20.42
CA ARG A 2 48.76 -13.41 -19.03
C ARG A 2 47.26 -13.11 -18.85
N PHE A 3 46.71 -12.22 -19.68
CA PHE A 3 45.29 -11.84 -19.63
C PHE A 3 44.31 -13.01 -19.85
N ASP A 4 44.54 -13.86 -20.85
CA ASP A 4 43.60 -14.92 -21.24
C ASP A 4 43.32 -15.92 -20.09
N LYS A 5 44.34 -16.25 -19.29
CA LYS A 5 44.18 -17.15 -18.13
C LYS A 5 43.37 -16.51 -17.01
N ILE A 6 43.51 -15.22 -16.78
CA ILE A 6 42.78 -14.48 -15.74
C ILE A 6 41.34 -14.23 -16.17
N TYR A 7 41.13 -13.97 -17.47
CA TYR A 7 39.81 -13.79 -18.05
C TYR A 7 38.90 -14.97 -17.73
N ASP A 8 39.33 -16.19 -18.03
CA ASP A 8 38.53 -17.39 -17.78
C ASP A 8 38.22 -17.55 -16.28
N LEU A 9 39.22 -17.37 -15.41
CA LEU A 9 39.07 -17.44 -13.95
C LEU A 9 38.02 -16.45 -13.43
N VAL A 10 38.16 -15.16 -13.78
CA VAL A 10 37.30 -14.10 -13.24
C VAL A 10 35.89 -14.24 -13.77
N ILE A 11 35.70 -14.52 -15.06
CA ILE A 11 34.37 -14.72 -15.64
C ILE A 11 33.68 -15.95 -15.05
N GLU A 12 34.41 -17.04 -14.80
CA GLU A 12 33.86 -18.21 -14.13
C GLU A 12 33.40 -17.89 -12.70
N LYS A 13 34.23 -17.18 -11.92
CA LYS A 13 33.86 -16.69 -10.59
C LYS A 13 32.61 -15.82 -10.61
N LEU A 14 32.53 -14.85 -11.53
CA LEU A 14 31.37 -13.97 -11.66
C LEU A 14 30.08 -14.74 -12.04
N LYS A 15 30.20 -15.85 -12.77
CA LYS A 15 29.04 -16.70 -13.13
C LYS A 15 28.54 -17.53 -11.95
N ILE A 16 29.44 -17.98 -11.07
CA ILE A 16 29.13 -18.91 -9.98
C ILE A 16 28.78 -18.17 -8.68
N GLU A 17 29.55 -17.12 -8.36
CA GLU A 17 29.58 -16.53 -7.02
C GLU A 17 28.76 -15.24 -6.91
N ILE A 18 28.37 -14.60 -8.02
CA ILE A 18 27.47 -13.43 -7.96
C ILE A 18 26.06 -13.86 -7.58
N PRO A 19 25.46 -13.28 -6.52
CA PRO A 19 24.08 -13.57 -6.14
C PRO A 19 23.08 -13.23 -7.24
N THR A 20 22.02 -14.02 -7.37
CA THR A 20 20.96 -13.81 -8.38
C THR A 20 20.19 -12.49 -8.21
N SER A 21 20.31 -11.85 -7.04
CA SER A 21 19.80 -10.50 -6.77
C SER A 21 20.54 -9.40 -7.53
N ILE A 22 21.79 -9.64 -7.94
CA ILE A 22 22.61 -8.70 -8.72
C ILE A 22 22.33 -8.91 -10.20
N SER A 23 21.29 -8.23 -10.69
CA SER A 23 20.78 -8.45 -12.04
C SER A 23 21.44 -7.58 -13.11
N TYR A 24 22.11 -6.48 -12.72
CA TYR A 24 22.85 -5.60 -13.63
C TYR A 24 24.35 -5.89 -13.59
N HIS A 25 24.99 -5.75 -12.42
CA HIS A 25 26.45 -5.92 -12.23
C HIS A 25 26.88 -7.41 -12.22
N ASN A 26 26.62 -8.12 -13.31
CA ASN A 26 26.96 -9.55 -13.48
C ASN A 26 28.03 -9.76 -14.57
N TYR A 27 28.45 -11.02 -14.76
CA TYR A 27 29.47 -11.39 -15.74
C TYR A 27 29.20 -10.85 -17.17
N GLN A 28 27.93 -10.72 -17.59
CA GLN A 28 27.61 -10.19 -18.92
C GLN A 28 27.86 -8.69 -19.00
N HIS A 29 27.59 -7.93 -17.93
CA HIS A 29 27.98 -6.52 -17.84
C HIS A 29 29.50 -6.39 -17.93
N THR A 30 30.25 -7.19 -17.15
CA THR A 30 31.72 -7.20 -17.19
C THR A 30 32.29 -7.46 -18.60
N ILE A 31 31.73 -8.43 -19.33
CA ILE A 31 32.13 -8.71 -20.72
C ILE A 31 31.85 -7.50 -21.61
N ASN A 32 30.67 -6.87 -21.50
CA ASN A 32 30.33 -5.70 -22.30
C ASN A 32 31.28 -4.52 -22.00
N VAL A 33 31.60 -4.26 -20.72
CA VAL A 33 32.54 -3.20 -20.33
C VAL A 33 33.93 -3.48 -20.88
N LEU A 34 34.38 -4.73 -20.85
CA LEU A 34 35.64 -5.14 -21.45
C LEU A 34 35.68 -4.88 -22.97
N GLU A 35 34.63 -5.27 -23.69
CA GLU A 35 34.49 -5.04 -25.13
C GLU A 35 34.50 -3.54 -25.47
N HIS A 36 33.74 -2.73 -24.72
CA HIS A 36 33.70 -1.28 -24.90
C HIS A 36 35.02 -0.60 -24.53
N THR A 37 35.72 -1.10 -23.51
CA THR A 37 37.05 -0.61 -23.12
C THR A 37 38.05 -0.79 -24.26
N VAL A 38 38.08 -1.97 -24.89
CA VAL A 38 38.95 -2.23 -26.05
C VAL A 38 38.59 -1.34 -27.23
N TYR A 39 37.30 -1.25 -27.56
CA TYR A 39 36.81 -0.42 -28.66
C TYR A 39 37.19 1.06 -28.49
N LEU A 40 36.95 1.62 -27.30
CA LEU A 40 37.30 3.02 -27.01
C LEU A 40 38.82 3.22 -27.02
N ALA A 41 39.60 2.31 -26.43
CA ALA A 41 41.05 2.42 -26.41
C ALA A 41 41.68 2.39 -27.82
N GLU A 42 41.13 1.57 -28.73
CA GLU A 42 41.57 1.52 -30.13
C GLU A 42 41.26 2.82 -30.89
N ASN A 43 40.05 3.37 -30.72
CA ASN A 43 39.64 4.61 -31.38
C ASN A 43 40.34 5.85 -30.82
N GLU A 44 40.68 5.84 -29.53
CA GLU A 44 41.48 6.88 -28.87
C GLU A 44 42.99 6.69 -29.05
N GLN A 45 43.42 5.70 -29.86
CA GLN A 45 44.82 5.44 -30.24
C GLN A 45 45.75 5.19 -29.03
N ILE A 46 45.26 4.47 -28.03
CA ILE A 46 46.04 4.13 -26.83
C ILE A 46 47.10 3.08 -27.15
N ALA A 47 48.29 3.23 -26.55
CA ALA A 47 49.39 2.29 -26.70
C ALA A 47 48.98 0.87 -26.23
N LYS A 48 49.37 -0.16 -26.99
CA LYS A 48 49.00 -1.56 -26.72
C LYS A 48 49.33 -2.04 -25.30
N SER A 49 50.44 -1.57 -24.71
CA SER A 49 50.82 -1.89 -23.33
C SER A 49 49.78 -1.37 -22.31
N SER A 50 49.25 -0.16 -22.53
CA SER A 50 48.20 0.42 -21.67
C SER A 50 46.83 -0.21 -21.88
N VAL A 51 46.56 -0.76 -23.08
CA VAL A 51 45.32 -1.51 -23.36
C VAL A 51 45.23 -2.78 -22.51
N GLU A 52 46.35 -3.48 -22.26
CA GLU A 52 46.34 -4.67 -21.40
C GLU A 52 45.96 -4.33 -19.94
N LEU A 53 46.43 -3.20 -19.42
CA LEU A 53 46.05 -2.71 -18.09
C LEU A 53 44.56 -2.33 -18.03
N LEU A 54 44.07 -1.60 -19.04
CA LEU A 54 42.65 -1.25 -19.17
C LEU A 54 41.74 -2.46 -19.21
N LYS A 55 42.08 -3.47 -20.03
CA LYS A 55 41.34 -4.72 -20.10
C LYS A 55 41.29 -5.43 -18.76
N THR A 56 42.43 -5.46 -18.06
CA THR A 56 42.52 -6.09 -16.74
C THR A 56 41.66 -5.35 -15.73
N ALA A 57 41.71 -4.01 -15.69
CA ALA A 57 40.84 -3.23 -14.82
C ALA A 57 39.34 -3.44 -15.13
N ALA A 58 38.96 -3.42 -16.41
CA ALA A 58 37.58 -3.69 -16.84
C ALA A 58 37.10 -5.10 -16.48
N LEU A 59 37.98 -6.10 -16.47
CA LEU A 59 37.63 -7.45 -16.03
C LEU A 59 37.32 -7.52 -14.52
N PHE A 60 38.01 -6.71 -13.71
CA PHE A 60 37.89 -6.75 -12.24
C PHE A 60 36.90 -5.74 -11.64
N HIS A 61 36.50 -4.69 -12.36
CA HIS A 61 35.81 -3.52 -11.76
C HIS A 61 34.59 -3.85 -10.88
N ASP A 62 33.83 -4.88 -11.22
CA ASP A 62 32.62 -5.33 -10.50
C ASP A 62 32.80 -6.59 -9.65
N THR A 63 34.02 -7.12 -9.53
CA THR A 63 34.27 -8.33 -8.72
C THR A 63 33.94 -8.16 -7.24
N GLY A 64 33.85 -6.92 -6.74
CA GLY A 64 33.40 -6.58 -5.40
C GLY A 64 32.00 -7.07 -5.03
N PHE A 65 31.13 -7.33 -6.03
CA PHE A 65 29.79 -7.89 -5.82
C PHE A 65 29.80 -9.38 -5.46
N ILE A 66 30.91 -10.09 -5.68
CA ILE A 66 31.11 -11.48 -5.23
C ILE A 66 31.07 -11.55 -3.70
N PHE A 67 31.67 -10.57 -3.03
CA PHE A 67 31.83 -10.58 -1.58
C PHE A 67 30.63 -10.02 -0.83
N GLU A 68 30.02 -8.96 -1.37
CA GLU A 68 28.81 -8.37 -0.81
C GLU A 68 27.87 -7.89 -1.92
N PRO A 69 26.57 -8.25 -1.89
CA PRO A 69 25.58 -7.80 -2.86
C PRO A 69 25.09 -6.39 -2.54
N LYS A 70 26.03 -5.45 -2.39
CA LYS A 70 25.76 -4.04 -2.12
C LYS A 70 26.64 -3.17 -3.00
N SER A 71 26.00 -2.21 -3.65
CA SER A 71 26.66 -1.19 -4.47
C SER A 71 27.70 -0.39 -3.69
N GLU A 72 27.50 -0.18 -2.38
CA GLU A 72 28.42 0.61 -1.56
C GLU A 72 29.76 -0.10 -1.37
N GLY A 73 30.85 0.54 -1.79
CA GLY A 73 32.22 0.08 -1.58
C GLY A 73 32.66 -1.08 -2.47
N HIS A 74 31.90 -1.43 -3.50
CA HIS A 74 32.24 -2.55 -4.38
C HIS A 74 33.55 -2.30 -5.14
N GLU A 75 33.85 -1.08 -5.56
CA GLU A 75 35.08 -0.74 -6.30
C GLU A 75 36.33 -0.97 -5.43
N LEU A 76 36.24 -0.66 -4.13
CA LEU A 76 37.34 -0.92 -3.19
C LEU A 76 37.56 -2.43 -3.01
N ARG A 77 36.48 -3.20 -2.90
CA ARG A 77 36.56 -4.67 -2.83
C ARG A 77 37.13 -5.26 -4.12
N SER A 78 36.71 -4.76 -5.28
CA SER A 78 37.25 -5.13 -6.60
C SER A 78 38.75 -4.85 -6.71
N ARG A 79 39.19 -3.67 -6.26
CA ARG A 79 40.61 -3.29 -6.21
C ARG A 79 41.40 -4.26 -5.33
N ASN A 80 40.93 -4.53 -4.12
CA ASN A 80 41.62 -5.41 -3.19
C ASN A 80 41.75 -6.83 -3.77
N PHE A 81 40.68 -7.32 -4.42
CA PHE A 81 40.70 -8.62 -5.08
C PHE A 81 41.68 -8.68 -6.26
N ALA A 82 41.74 -7.62 -7.07
CA ALA A 82 42.74 -7.51 -8.13
C ALA A 82 44.17 -7.51 -7.56
N GLN A 83 44.42 -6.79 -6.47
CA GLN A 83 45.73 -6.74 -5.80
C GLN A 83 46.18 -8.11 -5.27
N GLU A 84 45.24 -8.95 -4.84
CA GLU A 84 45.52 -10.30 -4.37
C GLU A 84 45.87 -11.26 -5.52
N ILE A 85 45.11 -11.22 -6.62
CA ILE A 85 45.24 -12.20 -7.71
C ILE A 85 46.36 -11.87 -8.69
N LEU A 86 46.49 -10.62 -9.10
CA LEU A 86 47.35 -10.22 -10.22
C LEU A 86 48.85 -10.58 -10.07
N PRO A 87 49.47 -10.59 -8.87
CA PRO A 87 50.86 -11.02 -8.71
C PRO A 87 51.13 -12.44 -9.23
N GLU A 88 50.20 -13.37 -9.04
CA GLU A 88 50.35 -14.77 -9.47
C GLU A 88 50.41 -14.93 -11.00
N TYR A 89 49.96 -13.91 -11.73
CA TYR A 89 49.91 -13.91 -13.19
C TYR A 89 50.98 -13.02 -13.83
N GLY A 90 51.96 -12.56 -13.03
CA GLY A 90 53.15 -11.87 -13.51
C GLY A 90 52.92 -10.39 -13.83
N PHE A 91 51.93 -9.74 -13.22
CA PHE A 91 51.81 -8.29 -13.22
C PHE A 91 52.80 -7.68 -12.23
N SER A 92 53.44 -6.57 -12.62
CA SER A 92 54.33 -5.85 -11.71
C SER A 92 53.54 -5.04 -10.67
N GLU A 93 54.16 -4.67 -9.54
CA GLU A 93 53.51 -3.82 -8.53
C GLU A 93 52.99 -2.50 -9.13
N ALA A 94 53.75 -1.91 -10.07
CA ALA A 94 53.35 -0.71 -10.78
C ALA A 94 52.12 -0.93 -11.68
N ASP A 95 52.03 -2.08 -12.36
CA ASP A 95 50.85 -2.41 -13.18
C ASP A 95 49.61 -2.58 -12.29
N ILE A 96 49.77 -3.24 -11.14
CA ILE A 96 48.68 -3.51 -10.18
C ILE A 96 48.17 -2.20 -9.57
N GLU A 97 49.07 -1.25 -9.26
CA GLU A 97 48.70 0.07 -8.78
C GLU A 97 47.84 0.82 -9.82
N VAL A 98 48.28 0.85 -11.08
CA VAL A 98 47.51 1.48 -12.18
C VAL A 98 46.16 0.81 -12.37
N ILE A 99 46.09 -0.53 -12.37
CA ILE A 99 44.83 -1.27 -12.48
C ILE A 99 43.90 -0.91 -11.30
N GLY A 100 44.42 -0.84 -10.09
CA GLY A 100 43.67 -0.42 -8.91
C GLY A 100 43.12 0.99 -9.04
N GLU A 101 43.88 1.95 -9.56
CA GLU A 101 43.41 3.32 -9.82
C GLU A 101 42.33 3.37 -10.89
N LEU A 102 42.44 2.56 -11.95
CA LEU A 102 41.43 2.46 -13.00
C LEU A 102 40.10 1.91 -12.46
N ILE A 103 40.15 0.86 -11.63
CA ILE A 103 38.95 0.33 -10.96
C ILE A 103 38.34 1.41 -10.07
N MET A 104 39.14 2.13 -9.27
CA MET A 104 38.60 3.17 -8.39
C MET A 104 37.98 4.35 -9.16
N ALA A 105 38.41 4.60 -10.39
CA ALA A 105 37.86 5.68 -11.21
C ALA A 105 36.41 5.43 -11.65
N THR A 106 35.93 4.18 -11.68
CA THR A 106 34.52 3.87 -12.03
C THR A 106 33.53 4.29 -10.94
N LYS A 107 34.02 4.54 -9.72
CA LYS A 107 33.20 4.96 -8.58
C LYS A 107 32.40 6.24 -8.86
N LEU A 108 31.11 6.20 -8.58
CA LEU A 108 30.21 7.33 -8.80
C LEU A 108 30.27 8.37 -7.65
N PRO A 109 30.25 9.68 -7.96
CA PRO A 109 30.35 10.28 -9.29
C PRO A 109 31.78 10.13 -9.86
N GLN A 110 31.87 9.73 -11.13
CA GLN A 110 33.14 9.54 -11.82
C GLN A 110 33.90 10.87 -11.97
N ASN A 111 35.21 10.84 -11.75
CA ASN A 111 36.11 12.00 -11.88
C ASN A 111 37.48 11.55 -12.42
N PRO A 112 37.57 11.12 -13.70
CA PRO A 112 38.81 10.63 -14.28
C PRO A 112 39.88 11.72 -14.36
N GLN A 113 41.13 11.37 -14.04
CA GLN A 113 42.28 12.28 -14.01
C GLN A 113 43.19 12.14 -15.23
N ASN A 114 43.02 11.07 -16.01
CA ASN A 114 43.83 10.79 -17.19
C ASN A 114 43.03 10.00 -18.23
N LYS A 115 43.60 9.87 -19.43
CA LYS A 115 42.92 9.27 -20.59
C LYS A 115 42.48 7.81 -20.37
N LEU A 116 43.25 7.02 -19.61
CA LEU A 116 42.88 5.63 -19.33
C LEU A 116 41.67 5.59 -18.39
N GLN A 117 41.63 6.46 -17.38
CA GLN A 117 40.47 6.59 -16.49
C GLN A 117 39.23 7.10 -17.25
N GLU A 118 39.38 8.01 -18.21
CA GLU A 118 38.27 8.44 -19.08
C GLU A 118 37.66 7.26 -19.85
N ILE A 119 38.52 6.40 -20.41
CA ILE A 119 38.09 5.24 -21.21
C ILE A 119 37.30 4.24 -20.36
N ILE A 120 37.80 3.85 -19.17
CA ILE A 120 37.10 2.87 -18.34
C ILE A 120 35.78 3.42 -17.78
N CYS A 121 35.74 4.71 -17.44
CA CYS A 121 34.51 5.39 -17.01
C CYS A 121 33.44 5.38 -18.11
N ASP A 122 33.82 5.72 -19.34
CA ASP A 122 32.93 5.72 -20.50
C ASP A 122 32.49 4.30 -20.89
N ALA A 123 33.38 3.31 -20.75
CA ALA A 123 33.08 1.90 -21.04
C ALA A 123 32.06 1.32 -20.05
N ASP A 124 32.20 1.62 -18.76
CA ASP A 124 31.28 1.17 -17.70
C ASP A 124 29.86 1.73 -17.88
N LEU A 125 29.77 3.01 -18.29
CA LEU A 125 28.51 3.70 -18.55
C LEU A 125 28.14 3.78 -20.04
N TYR A 126 28.74 2.95 -20.89
CA TYR A 126 28.54 2.98 -22.34
C TYR A 126 27.05 2.82 -22.71
N TYR A 127 26.33 1.99 -21.96
CA TYR A 127 24.93 1.66 -22.22
C TYR A 127 23.99 2.87 -22.18
N LEU A 128 24.37 3.97 -21.50
CA LEU A 128 23.57 5.21 -21.41
C LEU A 128 23.27 5.80 -22.78
N GLY A 129 24.20 5.65 -23.72
CA GLY A 129 24.09 6.08 -25.11
C GLY A 129 23.67 5.00 -26.10
N THR A 130 22.98 3.95 -25.66
CA THR A 130 22.56 2.84 -26.53
C THR A 130 21.03 2.66 -26.56
N ASP A 131 20.54 1.79 -27.45
CA ASP A 131 19.13 1.35 -27.44
C ASP A 131 18.82 0.37 -26.29
N ASN A 132 19.85 -0.25 -25.69
CA ASN A 132 19.70 -1.17 -24.57
C ASN A 132 19.51 -0.47 -23.21
N TYR A 133 19.50 0.87 -23.20
CA TYR A 133 19.37 1.67 -21.98
C TYR A 133 18.21 1.23 -21.09
N THR A 134 17.00 1.08 -21.64
CA THR A 134 15.81 0.69 -20.87
C THR A 134 15.99 -0.68 -20.22
N LYS A 135 16.49 -1.67 -20.97
CA LYS A 135 16.72 -3.03 -20.48
C LYS A 135 17.72 -3.06 -19.32
N ASN A 136 18.79 -2.27 -19.43
CA ASN A 136 19.82 -2.19 -18.40
C ASN A 136 19.33 -1.40 -17.17
N SER A 137 18.59 -0.31 -17.38
CA SER A 137 17.92 0.44 -16.32
C SER A 137 16.93 -0.43 -15.53
N ASP A 138 16.17 -1.29 -16.22
CA ASP A 138 15.23 -2.22 -15.58
C ASP A 138 15.92 -3.29 -14.72
N LYS A 139 17.11 -3.74 -15.12
CA LYS A 139 17.97 -4.61 -14.28
C LYS A 139 18.48 -3.84 -13.05
N LEU A 140 19.00 -2.64 -13.25
CA LEU A 140 19.56 -1.84 -12.16
C LEU A 140 18.51 -1.53 -11.07
N VAL A 141 17.26 -1.21 -11.46
CA VAL A 141 16.20 -0.99 -10.46
C VAL A 141 15.77 -2.29 -9.75
N ALA A 142 15.85 -3.45 -10.42
CA ALA A 142 15.59 -4.74 -9.78
C ALA A 142 16.63 -5.05 -8.71
N GLU A 143 17.90 -4.73 -8.99
CA GLU A 143 19.00 -4.85 -8.03
C GLU A 143 18.82 -3.92 -6.83
N PHE A 144 18.49 -2.64 -7.04
CA PHE A 144 18.21 -1.69 -5.95
C PHE A 144 17.07 -2.16 -5.03
N ARG A 145 16.03 -2.77 -5.61
CA ARG A 145 14.92 -3.35 -4.83
C ARG A 145 15.37 -4.57 -4.03
N ALA A 146 16.27 -5.39 -4.58
CA ALA A 146 16.82 -6.55 -3.88
C ALA A 146 17.75 -6.13 -2.72
N GLU A 147 18.43 -4.99 -2.82
CA GLU A 147 19.15 -4.36 -1.70
C GLU A 147 18.23 -3.80 -0.60
N GLY A 148 16.90 -3.83 -0.79
CA GLY A 148 15.90 -3.31 0.16
C GLY A 148 15.50 -1.85 -0.06
N ARG A 149 15.92 -1.21 -1.16
CA ARG A 149 15.52 0.17 -1.47
C ARG A 149 14.07 0.20 -1.98
N GLN A 150 13.24 1.06 -1.39
CA GLN A 150 11.86 1.26 -1.86
C GLN A 150 11.83 2.21 -3.07
N VAL A 151 11.96 1.65 -4.27
CA VAL A 151 12.01 2.43 -5.52
C VAL A 151 10.72 2.26 -6.33
N SER A 152 9.84 3.27 -6.23
CA SER A 152 8.65 3.39 -7.09
C SER A 152 9.05 3.76 -8.53
N GLU A 153 8.16 3.53 -9.50
CA GLU A 153 8.46 3.87 -10.89
C GLU A 153 8.67 5.37 -11.12
N ALA A 154 7.90 6.22 -10.42
CA ALA A 154 8.06 7.67 -10.49
C ALA A 154 9.39 8.12 -9.88
N ASN A 155 9.75 7.59 -8.71
CA ASN A 155 11.03 7.87 -8.06
C ASN A 155 12.21 7.35 -8.91
N TRP A 156 12.07 6.18 -9.54
CA TRP A 156 13.09 5.67 -10.46
C TRP A 156 13.35 6.60 -11.63
N CYS A 157 12.28 7.13 -12.25
CA CYS A 157 12.44 8.10 -13.34
C CYS A 157 13.17 9.36 -12.86
N GLU A 158 12.90 9.84 -11.65
CA GLU A 158 13.60 11.01 -11.07
C GLU A 158 15.10 10.73 -10.87
N ILE A 159 15.45 9.58 -10.29
CA ILE A 159 16.84 9.14 -10.13
C ILE A 159 17.55 9.07 -11.49
N GLN A 160 16.92 8.46 -12.49
CA GLN A 160 17.50 8.32 -13.83
C GLN A 160 17.67 9.67 -14.54
N VAL A 161 16.70 10.58 -14.42
CA VAL A 161 16.80 11.94 -14.97
C VAL A 161 17.95 12.71 -14.31
N ASP A 162 18.04 12.69 -12.98
CA ASP A 162 19.12 13.34 -12.24
C ASP A 162 20.50 12.80 -12.65
N PHE A 163 20.63 11.47 -12.72
CA PHE A 163 21.86 10.79 -13.11
C PHE A 163 22.29 11.15 -14.54
N LEU A 164 21.39 10.99 -15.52
CA LEU A 164 21.68 11.29 -16.93
C LEU A 164 21.99 12.77 -17.19
N THR A 165 21.42 13.67 -16.39
CA THR A 165 21.64 15.12 -16.49
C THR A 165 23.01 15.52 -15.96
N LYS A 166 23.46 14.90 -14.87
CA LYS A 166 24.77 15.17 -14.25
C LYS A 166 25.92 14.45 -14.95
N HIS A 167 25.65 13.29 -15.55
CA HIS A 167 26.66 12.50 -16.25
C HIS A 167 27.09 13.12 -17.58
N GLN A 168 28.38 13.02 -17.91
CA GLN A 168 28.95 13.36 -19.21
C GLN A 168 29.93 12.25 -19.63
N PHE A 169 30.02 11.96 -20.93
CA PHE A 169 31.10 11.12 -21.46
C PHE A 169 32.39 11.94 -21.54
N PHE A 170 33.54 11.27 -21.39
CA PHE A 170 34.85 11.91 -21.25
C PHE A 170 35.69 11.82 -22.53
N THR A 171 35.75 10.66 -23.17
CA THR A 171 36.48 10.42 -24.42
C THR A 171 35.79 11.07 -25.62
N ASP A 172 36.56 11.42 -26.66
CA ASP A 172 36.02 12.08 -27.85
C ASP A 172 35.14 11.12 -28.65
N THR A 173 35.50 9.84 -28.69
CA THR A 173 34.73 8.76 -29.30
C THR A 173 33.36 8.60 -28.63
N ALA A 174 33.31 8.45 -27.30
CA ALA A 174 32.04 8.31 -26.58
C ALA A 174 31.17 9.57 -26.69
N LYS A 175 31.75 10.77 -26.58
CA LYS A 175 31.02 12.03 -26.79
C LYS A 175 30.39 12.10 -28.18
N LYS A 176 31.11 11.68 -29.22
CA LYS A 176 30.63 11.69 -30.60
C LYS A 176 29.52 10.66 -30.84
N GLU A 177 29.66 9.45 -30.31
CA GLU A 177 28.80 8.31 -30.66
C GLU A 177 27.59 8.16 -29.74
N LEU A 178 27.75 8.43 -28.44
CA LEU A 178 26.78 8.06 -27.40
C LEU A 178 25.92 9.24 -26.96
N GLU A 179 26.43 10.46 -27.07
CA GLU A 179 25.81 11.60 -26.39
C GLU A 179 24.47 12.03 -27.00
N ALA A 180 24.33 11.93 -28.32
CA ALA A 180 23.07 12.15 -29.01
C ALA A 180 21.98 11.16 -28.55
N LYS A 181 22.37 9.90 -28.35
CA LYS A 181 21.45 8.84 -27.90
C LYS A 181 21.13 8.96 -26.41
N LYS A 182 22.11 9.29 -25.57
CA LYS A 182 21.90 9.60 -24.14
C LYS A 182 20.84 10.69 -23.97
N ARG A 183 20.96 11.79 -24.74
CA ARG A 183 19.97 12.88 -24.75
C ARG A 183 18.57 12.41 -25.21
N LYS A 184 18.50 11.49 -26.18
CA LYS A 184 17.23 10.90 -26.62
C LYS A 184 16.61 10.03 -25.51
N ASN A 185 17.43 9.25 -24.81
CA ASN A 185 17.00 8.42 -23.67
C ASN A 185 16.49 9.30 -22.52
N LEU A 186 17.23 10.37 -22.16
CA LEU A 186 16.80 11.35 -21.16
C LEU A 186 15.41 11.92 -21.48
N LYS A 187 15.19 12.42 -22.69
CA LYS A 187 13.87 12.97 -23.11
C LYS A 187 12.74 11.94 -22.99
N LYS A 188 12.99 10.66 -23.30
CA LYS A 188 11.99 9.60 -23.13
C LYS A 188 11.60 9.44 -21.67
N ILE A 189 12.56 9.46 -20.75
CA ILE A 189 12.31 9.31 -19.31
C ILE A 189 11.62 10.54 -18.75
N GLU A 190 12.04 11.76 -19.15
CA GLU A 190 11.36 12.99 -18.76
C GLU A 190 9.88 12.98 -19.18
N GLN A 191 9.59 12.51 -20.39
CA GLN A 191 8.20 12.35 -20.85
C GLN A 191 7.45 11.29 -20.05
N LYS A 192 8.07 10.14 -19.77
CA LYS A 192 7.49 9.09 -18.93
C LYS A 192 7.18 9.62 -17.53
N MET A 193 8.10 10.36 -16.91
CA MET A 193 7.95 11.00 -15.61
C MET A 193 6.78 12.00 -15.60
N LYS A 194 6.66 12.86 -16.62
CA LYS A 194 5.55 13.80 -16.76
C LYS A 194 4.20 13.07 -16.87
N ASN A 195 4.14 11.99 -17.65
CA ASN A 195 2.93 11.18 -17.81
C ASN A 195 2.51 10.53 -16.49
N LEU A 196 3.46 9.96 -15.72
CA LEU A 196 3.20 9.36 -14.42
C LEU A 196 2.67 10.39 -13.41
N LYS A 197 3.24 11.60 -13.38
CA LYS A 197 2.76 12.70 -12.52
C LYS A 197 1.32 13.08 -12.87
N LYS A 198 1.01 13.25 -14.17
CA LYS A 198 -0.34 13.59 -14.65
C LYS A 198 -1.38 12.49 -14.36
N GLN A 199 -1.01 11.21 -14.50
CA GLN A 199 -1.87 10.09 -14.14
C GLN A 199 -2.20 10.09 -12.65
N GLY A 200 -1.21 10.34 -11.79
CA GLY A 200 -1.40 10.46 -10.35
C GLY A 200 -2.38 11.57 -9.96
N GLU A 201 -2.28 12.74 -10.59
CA GLU A 201 -3.21 13.87 -10.37
C GLU A 201 -4.63 13.56 -10.83
N THR A 202 -4.78 12.93 -12.00
CA THR A 202 -6.09 12.57 -12.56
C THR A 202 -6.80 11.54 -11.67
N SER A 203 -6.07 10.54 -11.19
CA SER A 203 -6.59 9.52 -10.26
C SER A 203 -7.05 10.14 -8.94
N LYS A 204 -6.27 11.09 -8.38
CA LYS A 204 -6.67 11.84 -7.17
C LYS A 204 -7.95 12.64 -7.40
N LEU A 205 -8.06 13.35 -8.52
CA LEU A 205 -9.26 14.12 -8.86
C LEU A 205 -10.50 13.24 -9.01
N GLN A 206 -10.37 12.09 -9.69
CA GLN A 206 -11.45 11.11 -9.82
C GLN A 206 -11.90 10.60 -8.45
N GLY A 207 -10.97 10.32 -7.54
CA GLY A 207 -11.26 9.94 -6.16
C GLY A 207 -12.12 10.99 -5.45
N TYR A 208 -11.72 12.27 -5.49
CA TYR A 208 -12.49 13.35 -4.88
C TYR A 208 -13.90 13.47 -5.47
N ILE A 209 -14.05 13.39 -6.79
CA ILE A 209 -15.37 13.47 -7.44
C ILE A 209 -16.28 12.34 -6.95
N GLN A 210 -15.77 11.10 -6.88
CA GLN A 210 -16.53 9.95 -6.38
C GLN A 210 -16.98 10.15 -4.93
N GLU A 211 -16.10 10.66 -4.07
CA GLU A 211 -16.43 10.95 -2.67
C GLU A 211 -17.55 12.00 -2.54
N TYR A 212 -17.47 13.12 -3.28
CA TYR A 212 -18.51 14.15 -3.22
C TYR A 212 -19.85 13.71 -3.83
N LEU A 213 -19.84 12.88 -4.88
CA LEU A 213 -21.06 12.27 -5.42
C LEU A 213 -21.70 11.32 -4.40
N MET A 214 -20.88 10.54 -3.68
CA MET A 214 -21.35 9.65 -2.63
C MET A 214 -21.95 10.42 -1.45
N ILE A 215 -21.35 11.56 -1.07
CA ILE A 215 -21.92 12.50 -0.08
C ILE A 215 -23.28 13.00 -0.55
N ALA A 216 -23.37 13.53 -1.77
CA ALA A 216 -24.62 14.08 -2.30
C ALA A 216 -25.74 13.03 -2.36
N PHE A 217 -25.41 11.81 -2.81
CA PHE A 217 -26.38 10.72 -2.88
C PHE A 217 -26.81 10.25 -1.48
N GLY A 218 -25.87 10.10 -0.54
CA GLY A 218 -26.19 9.76 0.84
C GLY A 218 -27.06 10.82 1.52
N VAL A 219 -26.80 12.11 1.28
CA VAL A 219 -27.63 13.22 1.77
C VAL A 219 -29.06 13.13 1.24
N LEU A 220 -29.23 12.86 -0.05
CA LEU A 220 -30.55 12.73 -0.66
C LEU A 220 -31.35 11.58 -0.02
N ILE A 221 -30.71 10.43 0.19
CA ILE A 221 -31.36 9.27 0.83
C ILE A 221 -31.75 9.61 2.28
N ALA A 222 -30.86 10.24 3.05
CA ALA A 222 -31.16 10.65 4.42
C ALA A 222 -32.33 11.66 4.47
N ALA A 223 -32.37 12.61 3.54
CA ALA A 223 -33.46 13.58 3.44
C ALA A 223 -34.80 12.91 3.11
N ILE A 224 -34.81 11.91 2.21
CA ILE A 224 -35.99 11.09 1.91
C ILE A 224 -36.43 10.31 3.16
N ALA A 225 -35.50 9.75 3.94
CA ALA A 225 -35.83 9.07 5.18
C ALA A 225 -36.53 10.01 6.17
N LEU A 226 -35.98 11.21 6.36
CA LEU A 226 -36.50 12.21 7.29
C LEU A 226 -37.87 12.75 6.84
N LYS A 227 -38.00 13.24 5.60
CA LYS A 227 -39.23 13.85 5.09
C LYS A 227 -40.32 12.85 4.70
N GLY A 228 -39.90 11.62 4.36
CA GLY A 228 -40.77 10.56 3.87
C GLY A 228 -41.37 9.69 4.97
N PHE A 229 -40.62 9.48 6.06
CA PHE A 229 -41.00 8.53 7.11
C PHE A 229 -41.04 9.18 8.49
N LEU A 230 -39.92 9.76 8.95
CA LEU A 230 -39.75 10.13 10.36
C LEU A 230 -40.58 11.37 10.75
N VAL A 231 -40.41 12.48 10.03
CA VAL A 231 -41.06 13.76 10.34
C VAL A 231 -42.60 13.68 10.28
N PRO A 232 -43.24 13.12 9.23
CA PRO A 232 -44.71 13.03 9.18
C PRO A 232 -45.33 12.23 10.33
N ASN A 233 -44.58 11.28 10.90
CA ASN A 233 -45.07 10.30 11.85
C ASN A 233 -44.54 10.52 13.28
N HIS A 234 -43.85 11.63 13.54
CA HIS A 234 -43.21 11.97 14.82
C HIS A 234 -42.27 10.88 15.35
N PHE A 235 -41.56 10.17 14.46
CA PHE A 235 -40.58 9.17 14.85
C PHE A 235 -39.20 9.82 14.96
N PHE A 236 -38.44 9.39 15.96
CA PHE A 236 -37.14 9.93 16.28
C PHE A 236 -36.04 8.92 15.98
N ASP A 237 -34.90 9.42 15.49
CA ASP A 237 -33.65 8.66 15.45
C ASP A 237 -32.84 8.89 16.73
N GLY A 238 -31.66 8.30 16.83
CA GLY A 238 -30.66 8.63 17.84
C GLY A 238 -29.75 9.79 17.46
N GLY A 239 -28.79 10.10 18.32
CA GLY A 239 -27.71 11.04 18.01
C GLY A 239 -28.16 12.49 17.84
N VAL A 240 -27.46 13.24 17.00
CA VAL A 240 -27.78 14.65 16.70
C VAL A 240 -29.03 14.76 15.86
N THR A 241 -29.26 13.83 14.95
CA THR A 241 -30.46 13.84 14.11
C THR A 241 -31.70 13.69 14.97
N GLY A 242 -31.69 12.72 15.90
CA GLY A 242 -32.73 12.52 16.89
C GLY A 242 -33.00 13.73 17.77
N LEU A 243 -31.93 14.34 18.31
CA LEU A 243 -32.05 15.54 19.13
C LEU A 243 -32.60 16.73 18.33
N SER A 244 -32.20 16.86 17.07
CA SER A 244 -32.69 17.91 16.17
C SER A 244 -34.17 17.75 15.83
N LEU A 245 -34.61 16.51 15.59
CA LEU A 245 -36.03 16.16 15.41
C LEU A 245 -36.82 16.48 16.68
N LEU A 246 -36.32 16.11 17.86
CA LEU A 246 -37.00 16.39 19.12
C LEU A 246 -37.19 17.90 19.36
N ILE A 247 -36.17 18.70 19.08
CA ILE A 247 -36.25 20.16 19.19
C ILE A 247 -37.26 20.73 18.17
N HIS A 248 -37.25 20.22 16.94
CA HIS A 248 -38.23 20.61 15.90
C HIS A 248 -39.66 20.34 16.36
N GLU A 249 -39.95 19.15 16.90
CA GLU A 249 -41.29 18.76 17.31
C GLU A 249 -41.78 19.50 18.57
N LEU A 250 -40.87 19.83 19.50
CA LEU A 250 -41.24 20.54 20.74
C LEU A 250 -41.40 22.05 20.58
N TYR A 251 -40.59 22.67 19.73
CA TYR A 251 -40.51 24.13 19.61
C TYR A 251 -40.95 24.67 18.24
N HIS A 252 -41.29 23.79 17.30
CA HIS A 252 -41.71 24.12 15.93
C HIS A 252 -40.69 25.00 15.16
N VAL A 253 -39.42 24.93 15.56
CA VAL A 253 -38.31 25.60 14.88
C VAL A 253 -37.92 24.82 13.62
N ASN A 254 -37.34 25.50 12.63
CA ASN A 254 -36.99 24.85 11.36
C ASN A 254 -35.96 23.71 11.56
N LEU A 255 -36.32 22.47 11.19
CA LEU A 255 -35.47 21.28 11.35
C LEU A 255 -34.10 21.41 10.66
N ALA A 256 -34.06 21.96 9.45
CA ALA A 256 -32.81 22.12 8.70
C ALA A 256 -31.82 23.02 9.45
N LEU A 257 -32.32 24.10 10.04
CA LEU A 257 -31.50 25.01 10.84
C LEU A 257 -31.00 24.33 12.13
N VAL A 258 -31.86 23.57 12.81
CA VAL A 258 -31.45 22.85 14.03
C VAL A 258 -30.36 21.82 13.73
N ILE A 259 -30.52 21.02 12.67
CA ILE A 259 -29.51 20.01 12.27
C ILE A 259 -28.16 20.67 12.00
N VAL A 260 -28.14 21.79 11.27
CA VAL A 260 -26.88 22.51 10.98
C VAL A 260 -26.24 23.02 12.26
N LEU A 261 -27.00 23.68 13.13
CA LEU A 261 -26.48 24.25 14.37
C LEU A 261 -25.98 23.19 15.34
N MET A 262 -26.73 22.11 15.52
CA MET A 262 -26.38 21.03 16.44
C MET A 262 -25.14 20.24 15.99
N ASN A 263 -24.83 20.23 14.69
CA ASN A 263 -23.63 19.61 14.16
C ASN A 263 -22.38 20.50 14.22
N ILE A 264 -22.49 21.82 14.41
CA ILE A 264 -21.31 22.72 14.49
C ILE A 264 -20.31 22.28 15.57
N PRO A 265 -20.71 21.99 16.83
CA PRO A 265 -19.79 21.51 17.85
C PRO A 265 -19.07 20.21 17.46
N LEU A 266 -19.74 19.34 16.71
CA LEU A 266 -19.21 18.04 16.27
C LEU A 266 -18.26 18.18 15.09
N ILE A 267 -18.54 19.09 14.16
CA ILE A 267 -17.63 19.47 13.08
C ILE A 267 -16.35 20.07 13.68
N ALA A 268 -16.48 20.95 14.68
CA ALA A 268 -15.35 21.55 15.37
C ALA A 268 -14.50 20.49 16.08
N THR A 269 -15.12 19.58 16.84
CA THR A 269 -14.38 18.48 17.48
C THR A 269 -13.76 17.53 16.45
N GLY A 270 -14.48 17.18 15.38
CA GLY A 270 -13.98 16.34 14.29
C GLY A 270 -12.79 16.93 13.54
N TYR A 271 -12.69 18.26 13.46
CA TYR A 271 -11.51 18.94 12.92
C TYR A 271 -10.26 18.63 13.74
N PHE A 272 -10.38 18.60 15.07
CA PHE A 272 -9.26 18.36 15.98
C PHE A 272 -8.97 16.86 16.20
N THR A 273 -9.97 15.98 16.11
CA THR A 273 -9.80 14.55 16.38
C THR A 273 -9.54 13.71 15.12
N VAL A 274 -10.22 13.99 14.01
CA VAL A 274 -10.12 13.21 12.76
C VAL A 274 -9.26 13.94 11.72
N GLY A 275 -9.49 15.24 11.55
CA GLY A 275 -8.69 16.11 10.69
C GLY A 275 -9.50 17.05 9.80
N LYS A 276 -8.79 17.98 9.16
CA LYS A 276 -9.37 19.07 8.37
C LYS A 276 -10.25 18.60 7.21
N THR A 277 -9.82 17.59 6.45
CA THR A 277 -10.57 17.09 5.28
C THR A 277 -11.92 16.50 5.70
N PHE A 278 -11.94 15.72 6.78
CA PHE A 278 -13.17 15.16 7.35
C PHE A 278 -14.13 16.27 7.77
N ALA A 279 -13.66 17.26 8.54
CA ALA A 279 -14.50 18.36 9.01
C ALA A 279 -15.13 19.18 7.86
N ILE A 280 -14.38 19.45 6.80
CA ILE A 280 -14.90 20.16 5.61
C ILE A 280 -15.96 19.32 4.90
N LYS A 281 -15.71 18.03 4.67
CA LYS A 281 -16.67 17.14 4.02
C LYS A 281 -17.95 17.00 4.85
N THR A 282 -17.83 16.83 6.16
CA THR A 282 -18.94 16.81 7.13
C THR A 282 -19.74 18.11 7.09
N PHE A 283 -19.08 19.27 7.11
CA PHE A 283 -19.75 20.56 6.97
C PHE A 283 -20.55 20.67 5.66
N VAL A 284 -19.95 20.28 4.54
CA VAL A 284 -20.63 20.25 3.23
C VAL A 284 -21.84 19.32 3.26
N ALA A 285 -21.70 18.10 3.82
CA ALA A 285 -22.78 17.12 3.92
C ALA A 285 -23.95 17.64 4.77
N VAL A 286 -23.66 18.22 5.94
CA VAL A 286 -24.66 18.76 6.87
C VAL A 286 -25.39 19.97 6.29
N VAL A 287 -24.66 20.91 5.67
CA VAL A 287 -25.26 22.07 5.01
C VAL A 287 -26.11 21.64 3.82
N LEU A 288 -25.61 20.71 3.00
CA LEU A 288 -26.35 20.15 1.89
C LEU A 288 -27.64 19.46 2.38
N LEU A 289 -27.56 18.68 3.46
CA LEU A 289 -28.74 18.06 4.08
C LEU A 289 -29.76 19.12 4.52
N GLY A 290 -29.31 20.20 5.17
CA GLY A 290 -30.19 21.32 5.51
C GLY A 290 -30.88 21.94 4.29
N ILE A 291 -30.13 22.17 3.19
CA ILE A 291 -30.69 22.70 1.93
C ILE A 291 -31.73 21.73 1.33
N VAL A 292 -31.41 20.44 1.27
CA VAL A 292 -32.35 19.44 0.74
C VAL A 292 -33.59 19.35 1.63
N LEU A 293 -33.46 19.34 2.95
CA LEU A 293 -34.62 19.32 3.86
C LEU A 293 -35.50 20.57 3.77
N GLN A 294 -34.92 21.73 3.44
CA GLN A 294 -35.67 22.97 3.26
C GLN A 294 -36.44 22.98 1.93
N THR A 295 -35.90 22.35 0.89
CA THR A 295 -36.47 22.37 -0.47
C THR A 295 -37.38 21.18 -0.76
N LEU A 296 -37.11 20.03 -0.14
CA LEU A 296 -37.89 18.81 -0.30
C LEU A 296 -39.20 18.92 0.51
N PRO A 297 -40.37 18.85 -0.15
CA PRO A 297 -41.65 18.85 0.56
C PRO A 297 -41.74 17.61 1.45
N VAL A 298 -42.57 17.70 2.49
CA VAL A 298 -42.95 16.52 3.27
C VAL A 298 -43.89 15.68 2.39
N PHE A 299 -43.59 14.39 2.22
CA PHE A 299 -44.43 13.47 1.49
C PHE A 299 -44.62 12.21 2.33
N ASP A 300 -45.84 11.96 2.76
CA ASP A 300 -46.13 10.83 3.63
C ASP A 300 -46.21 9.53 2.82
N LEU A 301 -45.19 8.68 2.95
CA LEU A 301 -45.04 7.46 2.14
C LEU A 301 -45.99 6.35 2.57
N THR A 302 -46.21 6.21 3.87
CA THR A 302 -47.05 5.17 4.47
C THR A 302 -47.39 5.54 5.90
N HIS A 303 -48.53 5.06 6.37
CA HIS A 303 -49.01 5.27 7.74
C HIS A 303 -48.77 4.04 8.64
N ASP A 304 -48.20 2.96 8.09
CA ASP A 304 -47.89 1.75 8.85
C ASP A 304 -46.64 1.98 9.71
N LYS A 305 -46.82 2.01 11.03
CA LYS A 305 -45.77 2.29 12.02
C LYS A 305 -44.57 1.34 11.91
N LEU A 306 -44.80 0.07 11.55
CA LEU A 306 -43.71 -0.90 11.42
C LEU A 306 -42.90 -0.64 10.15
N LEU A 307 -43.56 -0.34 9.03
CA LEU A 307 -42.89 0.03 7.79
C LEU A 307 -42.12 1.34 7.95
N ILE A 308 -42.71 2.34 8.60
CA ILE A 308 -42.05 3.62 8.89
C ILE A 308 -40.77 3.40 9.70
N SER A 309 -40.85 2.65 10.80
CA SER A 309 -39.70 2.46 11.67
C SER A 309 -38.57 1.67 10.99
N ILE A 310 -38.89 0.58 10.29
CA ILE A 310 -37.88 -0.24 9.62
C ILE A 310 -37.27 0.51 8.43
N PHE A 311 -38.10 0.97 7.49
CA PHE A 311 -37.59 1.59 6.25
C PHE A 311 -37.06 3.01 6.47
N GLY A 312 -37.67 3.78 7.37
CA GLY A 312 -37.14 5.06 7.81
C GLY A 312 -35.73 4.90 8.39
N GLY A 313 -35.55 3.90 9.28
CA GLY A 313 -34.22 3.57 9.81
C GLY A 313 -33.25 3.09 8.74
N VAL A 314 -33.64 2.15 7.87
CA VAL A 314 -32.77 1.64 6.79
C VAL A 314 -32.33 2.75 5.83
N PHE A 315 -33.25 3.60 5.35
CA PHE A 315 -32.86 4.69 4.45
C PHE A 315 -31.99 5.72 5.16
N LEU A 316 -32.32 6.09 6.40
CA LEU A 316 -31.49 7.02 7.16
C LEU A 316 -30.08 6.45 7.36
N GLY A 317 -29.97 5.19 7.76
CA GLY A 317 -28.70 4.50 7.93
C GLY A 317 -27.91 4.31 6.64
N LEU A 318 -28.58 4.08 5.50
CA LEU A 318 -27.95 4.09 4.18
C LEU A 318 -27.34 5.47 3.88
N GLY A 319 -28.10 6.54 4.10
CA GLY A 319 -27.65 7.90 3.84
C GLY A 319 -26.47 8.32 4.71
N VAL A 320 -26.54 8.03 6.02
CA VAL A 320 -25.47 8.27 6.99
C VAL A 320 -24.24 7.42 6.66
N GLY A 321 -24.40 6.12 6.43
CA GLY A 321 -23.31 5.19 6.13
C GLY A 321 -22.58 5.52 4.82
N LEU A 322 -23.29 5.97 3.78
CA LEU A 322 -22.66 6.41 2.53
C LEU A 322 -21.78 7.66 2.73
N ASN A 323 -22.25 8.62 3.52
CA ASN A 323 -21.45 9.79 3.89
C ASN A 323 -20.20 9.39 4.68
N MET A 324 -20.33 8.46 5.63
CA MET A 324 -19.21 7.92 6.40
C MET A 324 -18.16 7.28 5.51
N ARG A 325 -18.56 6.46 4.52
CA ARG A 325 -17.62 5.88 3.54
C ARG A 325 -16.90 6.91 2.68
N ALA A 326 -17.52 8.06 2.43
CA ALA A 326 -16.90 9.17 1.71
C ALA A 326 -15.99 10.04 2.62
N GLY A 327 -15.89 9.71 3.91
CA GLY A 327 -15.12 10.45 4.91
C GLY A 327 -15.84 11.71 5.42
N ALA A 328 -17.16 11.68 5.52
CA ALA A 328 -18.01 12.73 6.09
C ALA A 328 -18.92 12.14 7.20
N ALA A 329 -19.52 12.97 8.03
CA ALA A 329 -20.55 12.56 8.99
C ALA A 329 -21.84 13.37 8.80
N LEU A 330 -22.99 12.69 8.85
CA LEU A 330 -24.29 13.35 8.95
C LEU A 330 -24.78 13.40 10.41
N ASP A 331 -24.61 12.29 11.12
CA ASP A 331 -24.76 12.24 12.57
C ASP A 331 -23.37 12.16 13.23
N GLY A 332 -22.87 13.31 13.68
CA GLY A 332 -21.46 13.45 14.09
C GLY A 332 -21.08 12.66 15.33
N ILE A 333 -22.03 12.26 16.19
CA ILE A 333 -21.70 11.62 17.47
C ILE A 333 -21.18 10.20 17.26
N GLU A 334 -21.79 9.43 16.35
CA GLU A 334 -21.37 8.06 16.05
C GLU A 334 -20.00 8.02 15.36
N VAL A 335 -19.71 8.98 14.48
CA VAL A 335 -18.42 9.03 13.79
C VAL A 335 -17.30 9.46 14.73
N LEU A 336 -17.55 10.44 15.59
CA LEU A 336 -16.58 10.83 16.62
C LEU A 336 -16.28 9.68 17.58
N ALA A 337 -17.23 8.76 17.80
CA ALA A 337 -17.01 7.56 18.60
C ALA A 337 -15.92 6.64 18.05
N LEU A 338 -15.81 6.55 16.71
CA LEU A 338 -14.83 5.69 16.05
C LEU A 338 -13.39 6.24 16.15
N TYR A 339 -13.25 7.57 16.20
CA TYR A 339 -11.94 8.24 16.09
C TYR A 339 -11.44 8.88 17.39
N THR A 340 -12.23 8.87 18.47
CA THR A 340 -11.83 9.49 19.74
C THR A 340 -11.25 8.45 20.71
N LEU A 341 -9.98 8.61 21.08
CA LEU A 341 -9.40 7.94 22.24
C LEU A 341 -9.83 8.66 23.54
N LYS A 342 -10.33 7.89 24.50
CA LYS A 342 -10.96 8.43 25.71
C LYS A 342 -9.97 9.09 26.68
N ARG A 343 -10.45 10.18 27.30
CA ARG A 343 -9.94 10.75 28.57
C ARG A 343 -10.97 10.66 29.72
N THR A 344 -12.11 10.00 29.51
CA THR A 344 -13.24 9.89 30.47
C THR A 344 -13.52 8.42 30.83
N SER A 345 -14.12 8.18 32.00
CA SER A 345 -14.46 6.83 32.48
C SER A 345 -15.53 6.13 31.63
N PHE A 346 -16.42 6.88 30.97
CA PHE A 346 -17.53 6.32 30.18
C PHE A 346 -17.16 5.98 28.73
N THR A 347 -17.68 4.84 28.27
CA THR A 347 -18.10 4.49 26.90
C THR A 347 -18.44 5.63 25.95
N ILE A 348 -17.90 5.75 24.73
CA ILE A 348 -18.59 6.64 23.76
C ILE A 348 -19.95 6.03 23.38
N THR A 349 -19.99 4.70 23.22
CA THR A 349 -21.25 3.95 23.08
C THR A 349 -22.19 4.17 24.27
N GLU A 350 -21.67 4.27 25.51
CA GLU A 350 -22.49 4.58 26.69
C GLU A 350 -23.02 6.03 26.69
N ILE A 351 -22.23 6.99 26.21
CA ILE A 351 -22.66 8.38 26.06
C ILE A 351 -23.80 8.48 25.02
N ILE A 352 -23.64 7.82 23.87
CA ILE A 352 -24.69 7.75 22.83
C ILE A 352 -25.96 7.11 23.40
N LEU A 353 -25.82 5.99 24.10
CA LEU A 353 -26.94 5.31 24.74
C LEU A 353 -27.65 6.24 25.74
N GLY A 354 -26.91 6.97 26.56
CA GLY A 354 -27.47 7.95 27.50
C GLY A 354 -28.27 9.05 26.80
N ILE A 355 -27.74 9.62 25.71
CA ILE A 355 -28.45 10.63 24.90
C ILE A 355 -29.74 10.04 24.34
N ASN A 356 -29.69 8.83 23.77
CA ASN A 356 -30.86 8.19 23.16
C ASN A 356 -31.93 7.82 24.21
N ILE A 357 -31.53 7.37 25.40
CA ILE A 357 -32.46 7.14 26.52
C ILE A 357 -33.22 8.44 26.85
N ILE A 358 -32.53 9.59 26.90
CA ILE A 358 -33.17 10.88 27.15
C ILE A 358 -34.15 11.22 26.01
N ILE A 359 -33.72 11.10 24.75
CA ILE A 359 -34.56 11.38 23.58
C ILE A 359 -35.84 10.54 23.62
N PHE A 360 -35.72 9.22 23.78
CA PHE A 360 -36.87 8.31 23.77
C PHE A 360 -37.75 8.44 25.01
N SER A 361 -37.18 8.80 26.16
CA SER A 361 -37.98 9.08 27.37
C SER A 361 -38.86 10.33 27.19
N ILE A 362 -38.30 11.39 26.60
CA ILE A 362 -39.07 12.60 26.28
C ILE A 362 -40.12 12.28 25.21
N ALA A 363 -39.75 11.48 24.20
CA ALA A 363 -40.68 11.04 23.17
C ALA A 363 -41.86 10.26 23.77
N ALA A 364 -41.60 9.35 24.71
CA ALA A 364 -42.62 8.55 25.38
C ALA A 364 -43.59 9.43 26.19
N PHE A 365 -43.06 10.44 26.88
CA PHE A 365 -43.87 11.35 27.70
C PHE A 365 -44.72 12.31 26.88
N LYS A 366 -44.21 12.80 25.74
CA LYS A 366 -44.89 13.82 24.92
C LYS A 366 -45.73 13.26 23.78
N PHE A 367 -45.26 12.20 23.12
CA PHE A 367 -45.85 11.62 21.91
C PHE A 367 -46.35 10.18 22.10
N GLY A 368 -46.25 9.66 23.33
CA GLY A 368 -46.73 8.35 23.72
C GLY A 368 -45.66 7.25 23.64
N VAL A 369 -45.84 6.23 24.47
CA VAL A 369 -44.90 5.11 24.61
C VAL A 369 -44.70 4.35 23.30
N GLU A 370 -45.76 4.19 22.49
CA GLU A 370 -45.67 3.53 21.19
C GLU A 370 -44.67 4.23 20.26
N THR A 371 -44.77 5.56 20.13
CA THR A 371 -43.88 6.37 19.31
C THR A 371 -42.42 6.21 19.74
N ALA A 372 -42.16 6.17 21.05
CA ALA A 372 -40.82 5.95 21.58
C ALA A 372 -40.29 4.55 21.26
N LEU A 373 -41.10 3.49 21.40
CA LEU A 373 -40.70 2.13 21.08
C LEU A 373 -40.41 1.94 19.59
N TYR A 374 -41.22 2.54 18.71
CA TYR A 374 -40.94 2.55 17.28
C TYR A 374 -39.72 3.41 16.91
N SER A 375 -39.45 4.49 17.65
CA SER A 375 -38.22 5.28 17.51
C SER A 375 -36.97 4.47 17.89
N CYS A 376 -37.04 3.67 18.97
CA CYS A 376 -35.99 2.71 19.30
C CYS A 376 -35.74 1.70 18.17
N LEU A 377 -36.81 1.18 17.55
CA LEU A 377 -36.70 0.27 16.41
C LEU A 377 -36.10 0.96 15.17
N THR A 378 -36.48 2.22 14.93
CA THR A 378 -35.95 3.06 13.85
C THR A 378 -34.45 3.26 14.00
N TYR A 379 -34.01 3.67 15.19
CA TYR A 379 -32.60 3.84 15.52
C TYR A 379 -31.82 2.52 15.39
N PHE A 380 -32.39 1.40 15.86
CA PHE A 380 -31.75 0.09 15.71
C PHE A 380 -31.56 -0.28 14.23
N ALA A 381 -32.58 -0.08 13.39
CA ALA A 381 -32.50 -0.34 11.96
C ALA A 381 -31.48 0.59 11.27
N ALA A 382 -31.44 1.88 11.64
CA ALA A 382 -30.45 2.83 11.14
C ALA A 382 -29.02 2.41 11.50
N SER A 383 -28.75 2.16 12.79
CA SER A 383 -27.43 1.76 13.28
C SER A 383 -26.91 0.48 12.60
N ARG A 384 -27.75 -0.57 12.48
CA ARG A 384 -27.37 -1.80 11.75
C ARG A 384 -27.09 -1.56 10.27
N THR A 385 -27.81 -0.64 9.66
CA THR A 385 -27.60 -0.30 8.25
C THR A 385 -26.33 0.52 8.05
N ILE A 386 -26.01 1.43 8.97
CA ILE A 386 -24.74 2.18 8.98
C ILE A 386 -23.57 1.20 9.08
N ASP A 387 -23.58 0.31 10.07
CA ASP A 387 -22.55 -0.72 10.27
C ASP A 387 -22.32 -1.51 8.97
N TYR A 388 -23.41 -1.99 8.37
CA TYR A 388 -23.37 -2.77 7.14
C TYR A 388 -22.81 -1.99 5.93
N VAL A 389 -23.16 -0.71 5.79
CA VAL A 389 -22.64 0.12 4.70
C VAL A 389 -21.17 0.40 4.92
N VAL A 390 -20.78 0.86 6.12
CA VAL A 390 -19.43 1.33 6.44
C VAL A 390 -18.42 0.18 6.46
N GLU A 391 -18.70 -0.90 7.18
CA GLU A 391 -17.79 -2.06 7.28
C GLU A 391 -17.83 -2.90 5.99
N GLY A 392 -18.91 -2.80 5.21
CA GLY A 392 -19.08 -3.48 3.95
C GLY A 392 -19.49 -4.96 4.09
N LEU A 393 -19.90 -5.53 2.96
CA LEU A 393 -20.44 -6.89 2.86
C LEU A 393 -19.41 -8.01 3.12
N GLN A 394 -18.12 -7.72 3.01
CA GLN A 394 -17.04 -8.70 3.06
C GLN A 394 -16.26 -8.58 4.37
N ALA A 395 -16.92 -8.95 5.47
CA ALA A 395 -16.21 -9.27 6.71
C ALA A 395 -15.27 -10.45 6.44
N PHE A 396 -13.97 -10.18 6.43
CA PHE A 396 -12.96 -11.23 6.44
C PHE A 396 -13.00 -11.91 7.80
N THR A 397 -12.98 -13.23 7.79
CA THR A 397 -12.95 -14.04 8.98
C THR A 397 -11.57 -14.67 9.07
N GLY A 398 -10.85 -14.34 10.15
CA GLY A 398 -9.63 -15.03 10.52
C GLY A 398 -10.01 -16.34 11.17
N VAL A 399 -9.55 -17.45 10.62
CA VAL A 399 -9.85 -18.79 11.13
C VAL A 399 -8.57 -19.42 11.62
N THR A 400 -8.60 -19.83 12.89
CA THR A 400 -7.52 -20.58 13.53
C THR A 400 -7.96 -22.03 13.65
N ILE A 401 -7.07 -22.93 13.24
CA ILE A 401 -7.31 -24.37 13.15
C ILE A 401 -6.20 -25.07 13.92
N ILE A 402 -6.59 -25.91 14.88
CA ILE A 402 -5.70 -26.72 15.70
C ILE A 402 -6.15 -28.17 15.55
N SER A 403 -5.27 -29.04 15.07
CA SER A 403 -5.60 -30.44 14.73
C SER A 403 -4.35 -31.32 14.81
N SER A 404 -4.55 -32.62 15.08
CA SER A 404 -3.49 -33.64 14.94
C SER A 404 -3.05 -33.81 13.49
N GLU A 405 -3.99 -33.69 12.54
CA GLU A 405 -3.79 -33.93 11.12
C GLU A 405 -3.40 -32.64 10.38
N SER A 406 -2.58 -31.81 11.03
CA SER A 406 -2.26 -30.45 10.55
C SER A 406 -1.60 -30.44 9.16
N GLU A 407 -0.75 -31.42 8.81
CA GLU A 407 -0.11 -31.51 7.49
C GLU A 407 -1.12 -31.72 6.36
N LEU A 408 -2.09 -32.62 6.56
CA LEU A 408 -3.12 -32.89 5.56
C LEU A 408 -4.05 -31.69 5.40
N ILE A 409 -4.41 -31.03 6.49
CA ILE A 409 -5.18 -29.79 6.45
C ILE A 409 -4.41 -28.70 5.69
N LYS A 410 -3.12 -28.50 5.93
CA LYS A 410 -2.31 -27.52 5.16
C LYS A 410 -2.37 -27.80 3.66
N TYR A 411 -2.22 -29.06 3.27
CA TYR A 411 -2.30 -29.48 1.87
C TYR A 411 -3.66 -29.13 1.26
N GLU A 412 -4.75 -29.49 1.93
CA GLU A 412 -6.12 -29.22 1.49
C GLU A 412 -6.42 -27.72 1.36
N LEU A 413 -5.95 -26.91 2.31
CA LEU A 413 -6.16 -25.46 2.28
C LEU A 413 -5.41 -24.78 1.13
N VAL A 414 -4.15 -25.16 0.91
CA VAL A 414 -3.29 -24.52 -0.11
C VAL A 414 -3.64 -25.01 -1.50
N ASN A 415 -3.86 -26.31 -1.70
CA ASN A 415 -4.00 -26.89 -3.03
C ASN A 415 -5.46 -26.97 -3.48
N ASN A 416 -6.39 -27.33 -2.59
CA ASN A 416 -7.81 -27.49 -2.96
C ASN A 416 -8.61 -26.21 -2.75
N LEU A 417 -8.44 -25.51 -1.62
CA LEU A 417 -9.09 -24.21 -1.41
C LEU A 417 -8.32 -23.02 -2.00
N LYS A 418 -7.08 -23.20 -2.44
CA LYS A 418 -6.20 -22.15 -2.98
C LYS A 418 -6.08 -20.94 -2.04
N ARG A 419 -6.01 -21.21 -0.74
CA ARG A 419 -5.90 -20.19 0.30
C ARG A 419 -4.50 -20.15 0.88
N GLY A 420 -3.97 -18.93 1.01
CA GLY A 420 -2.77 -18.69 1.79
C GLY A 420 -3.01 -19.03 3.25
N ILE A 421 -2.00 -19.62 3.88
CA ILE A 421 -2.01 -19.97 5.29
C ILE A 421 -0.77 -19.37 5.97
N THR A 422 -0.89 -19.13 7.27
CA THR A 422 0.24 -18.77 8.15
C THR A 422 0.29 -19.81 9.25
N ILE A 423 1.49 -20.28 9.58
CA ILE A 423 1.69 -21.30 10.62
C ILE A 423 2.24 -20.62 11.86
N TYR A 424 1.53 -20.74 12.97
CA TYR A 424 2.07 -20.45 14.29
C TYR A 424 2.58 -21.76 14.90
N LYS A 425 3.85 -21.76 15.33
CA LYS A 425 4.41 -22.87 16.08
C LYS A 425 3.96 -22.75 17.53
N GLY A 426 3.40 -23.83 18.08
CA GLY A 426 2.93 -23.87 19.46
C GLY A 426 2.96 -25.29 20.02
N GLU A 427 2.37 -25.46 21.19
CA GLU A 427 2.31 -26.72 21.90
C GLU A 427 0.84 -27.03 22.25
N ARG A 428 0.43 -28.28 22.07
CA ARG A 428 -0.90 -28.79 22.43
C ARG A 428 -0.77 -29.76 23.61
N GLY A 429 -1.78 -29.82 24.46
CA GLY A 429 -1.76 -30.65 25.68
C GLY A 429 -2.29 -29.88 26.87
N PHE A 430 -1.83 -30.23 28.07
CA PHE A 430 -2.24 -29.59 29.32
C PHE A 430 -3.75 -29.62 29.57
N LEU A 431 -4.41 -30.69 29.10
CA LEU A 431 -5.85 -30.88 29.27
C LEU A 431 -6.16 -31.30 30.72
N PRO A 432 -7.41 -31.06 31.18
CA PRO A 432 -7.88 -31.65 32.44
C PRO A 432 -7.58 -33.15 32.47
N GLU A 433 -7.08 -33.66 33.60
CA GLU A 433 -6.70 -35.07 33.81
C GLU A 433 -5.43 -35.55 33.08
N THR A 434 -4.91 -34.80 32.10
CA THR A 434 -3.65 -35.12 31.39
C THR A 434 -2.74 -33.89 31.29
N PHE A 435 -2.53 -33.20 32.41
CA PHE A 435 -1.78 -31.94 32.45
C PHE A 435 -0.31 -32.10 32.03
N GLU A 436 0.33 -33.20 32.39
CA GLU A 436 1.75 -33.43 32.10
C GLU A 436 2.02 -33.84 30.64
N VAL A 437 0.97 -34.05 29.84
CA VAL A 437 1.09 -34.48 28.45
C VAL A 437 1.03 -33.26 27.55
N SER A 438 2.11 -33.04 26.80
CA SER A 438 2.20 -31.99 25.81
C SER A 438 2.99 -32.44 24.58
N ALA A 439 2.74 -31.79 23.45
CA ALA A 439 3.40 -32.07 22.18
C ALA A 439 3.43 -30.83 21.30
N ASP A 440 4.50 -30.64 20.53
CA ASP A 440 4.57 -29.61 19.50
C ASP A 440 3.41 -29.75 18.52
N CYS A 441 2.87 -28.61 18.08
CA CYS A 441 1.82 -28.57 17.08
C CYS A 441 1.90 -27.32 16.20
N ASP A 442 1.39 -27.48 14.99
CA ASP A 442 1.24 -26.40 14.04
C ASP A 442 -0.18 -25.87 14.10
N ILE A 443 -0.32 -24.62 14.54
CA ILE A 443 -1.58 -23.90 14.56
C ILE A 443 -1.71 -23.18 13.22
N ILE A 444 -2.72 -23.56 12.45
CA ILE A 444 -2.93 -23.04 11.09
C ILE A 444 -3.86 -21.83 11.18
N PHE A 445 -3.41 -20.70 10.64
CA PHE A 445 -4.21 -19.50 10.49
C PHE A 445 -4.47 -19.20 9.02
N THR A 446 -5.72 -18.89 8.68
CA THR A 446 -6.09 -18.46 7.33
C THR A 446 -7.15 -17.38 7.38
N VAL A 447 -7.18 -16.54 6.35
CA VAL A 447 -8.17 -15.47 6.18
C VAL A 447 -9.08 -15.82 5.02
N ILE A 448 -10.37 -15.95 5.30
CA ILE A 448 -11.39 -16.32 4.31
C ILE A 448 -12.59 -15.37 4.42
N THR A 449 -13.49 -15.43 3.44
CA THR A 449 -14.76 -14.69 3.53
C THR A 449 -15.79 -15.45 4.36
N ARG A 450 -16.80 -14.74 4.89
CA ARG A 450 -17.91 -15.35 5.65
C ARG A 450 -18.64 -16.47 4.89
N PHE A 451 -18.75 -16.34 3.56
CA PHE A 451 -19.39 -17.34 2.69
C PHE A 451 -18.58 -18.63 2.56
N GLU A 452 -17.26 -18.56 2.74
CA GLU A 452 -16.35 -19.70 2.63
C GLU A 452 -16.20 -20.46 3.94
N LEU A 453 -16.60 -19.87 5.07
CA LEU A 453 -16.41 -20.46 6.40
C LEU A 453 -17.07 -21.83 6.54
N ARG A 454 -18.25 -21.99 5.95
CA ARG A 454 -18.95 -23.28 5.96
C ARG A 454 -18.18 -24.34 5.16
N LYS A 455 -17.68 -23.99 3.97
CA LYS A 455 -16.91 -24.89 3.12
C LYS A 455 -15.60 -25.30 3.79
N LEU A 456 -14.91 -24.33 4.39
CA LEU A 456 -13.68 -24.56 5.15
C LEU A 456 -13.91 -25.53 6.32
N LYS A 457 -14.94 -25.29 7.14
CA LYS A 457 -15.26 -26.16 8.27
C LYS A 457 -15.56 -27.60 7.83
N ASN A 458 -16.37 -27.77 6.78
CA ASN A 458 -16.67 -29.11 6.27
C ASN A 458 -15.41 -29.86 5.85
N LEU A 459 -14.52 -29.21 5.10
CA LEU A 459 -13.25 -29.80 4.67
C LEU A 459 -12.37 -30.20 5.87
N ILE A 460 -12.29 -29.35 6.90
CA ILE A 460 -11.49 -29.65 8.10
C ILE A 460 -12.08 -30.84 8.84
N TYR A 461 -13.40 -30.88 9.05
CA TYR A 461 -14.05 -31.97 9.78
C TYR A 461 -14.13 -33.28 8.99
N GLU A 462 -14.02 -33.24 7.66
CA GLU A 462 -13.81 -34.43 6.83
C GLU A 462 -12.43 -35.05 7.05
N VAL A 463 -11.41 -34.21 7.29
CA VAL A 463 -10.03 -34.64 7.56
C VAL A 463 -9.83 -35.06 9.01
N ASP A 464 -10.25 -34.22 9.96
CA ASP A 464 -10.16 -34.46 11.40
C ASP A 464 -11.45 -33.99 12.10
N PRO A 465 -12.34 -34.93 12.46
CA PRO A 465 -13.56 -34.63 13.21
C PRO A 465 -13.32 -33.98 14.58
N ASN A 466 -12.12 -34.15 15.17
CA ASN A 466 -11.76 -33.62 16.48
C ASN A 466 -11.01 -32.29 16.40
N ALA A 467 -10.85 -31.71 15.20
CA ALA A 467 -10.16 -30.44 15.02
C ALA A 467 -10.86 -29.30 15.78
N PHE A 468 -10.06 -28.50 16.48
CA PHE A 468 -10.53 -27.29 17.14
C PHE A 468 -10.41 -26.10 16.18
N VAL A 469 -11.56 -25.54 15.78
CA VAL A 469 -11.65 -24.45 14.81
C VAL A 469 -12.41 -23.29 15.43
N PHE A 470 -11.77 -22.13 15.56
CA PHE A 470 -12.41 -20.89 15.97
C PHE A 470 -12.16 -19.78 14.97
N ALA A 471 -13.07 -18.81 14.96
CA ALA A 471 -13.14 -17.80 13.91
C ALA A 471 -13.39 -16.42 14.52
N ASN A 472 -12.56 -15.46 14.15
CA ASN A 472 -12.65 -14.08 14.59
C ASN A 472 -12.94 -13.17 13.39
N THR A 473 -13.81 -12.18 13.57
CA THR A 473 -14.02 -11.16 12.55
C THR A 473 -12.80 -10.27 12.49
N ILE A 474 -12.20 -10.15 11.30
CA ILE A 474 -11.09 -9.24 11.04
C ILE A 474 -11.70 -7.93 10.52
N LYS A 475 -11.53 -6.85 11.29
CA LYS A 475 -12.05 -5.52 10.94
C LYS A 475 -11.32 -4.90 9.74
N GLU A 476 -10.00 -5.05 9.69
CA GLU A 476 -9.18 -4.57 8.58
C GLU A 476 -8.07 -5.60 8.28
N ALA A 477 -7.91 -5.94 6.99
CA ALA A 477 -6.81 -6.75 6.50
C ALA A 477 -6.22 -6.08 5.26
N SER A 478 -4.92 -5.82 5.26
CA SER A 478 -4.21 -5.18 4.14
C SER A 478 -2.94 -5.96 3.78
N GLY A 479 -2.72 -6.20 2.48
CA GLY A 479 -1.56 -6.98 1.98
C GLY A 479 -1.82 -8.49 1.83
N GLY A 480 -0.78 -9.25 1.50
CA GLY A 480 -0.82 -10.72 1.36
C GLY A 480 -1.53 -11.26 0.10
N ILE A 481 -1.70 -12.59 0.02
CA ILE A 481 -2.44 -13.30 -1.04
C ILE A 481 -3.97 -13.21 -0.78
N ILE A 482 -4.43 -12.08 -0.24
CA ILE A 482 -5.87 -11.78 -0.20
C ILE A 482 -6.20 -11.30 -1.61
N SER A 483 -6.69 -12.23 -2.44
CA SER A 483 -7.13 -12.05 -3.83
C SER A 483 -7.00 -10.61 -4.31
N ARG A 484 -5.89 -10.30 -5.01
CA ARG A 484 -5.83 -9.13 -5.88
C ARG A 484 -7.09 -9.20 -6.73
N LYS A 485 -8.03 -8.27 -6.51
CA LYS A 485 -9.16 -8.08 -7.41
C LYS A 485 -8.59 -8.08 -8.82
N GLN A 486 -8.95 -9.07 -9.62
CA GLN A 486 -8.85 -8.96 -11.06
C GLN A 486 -9.78 -7.80 -11.43
N HIS A 487 -9.19 -6.62 -11.62
CA HIS A 487 -9.84 -5.58 -12.37
C HIS A 487 -9.98 -6.12 -13.79
N HIS A 488 -11.21 -6.54 -14.13
CA HIS A 488 -11.65 -6.61 -15.51
C HIS A 488 -12.04 -5.21 -15.98
#